data_AF-A0A1I3E2I8-F1
#
_entry.id   AF-A0A1I3E2I8-F1
#
_cell.length_a   1.000
_cell.length_b   1.000
_cell.length_c   1.000
_cell.angle_alpha   90.00
_cell.angle_beta   90.00
_cell.angle_gamma   90.00
#
_symmetry.space_group_name_H-M   'P 1'
#
loop_
_entity.id
_entity.type
_entity.pdbx_description
1 polymer ?
#
loop_
_entity_poly.entity_id
_entity_poly.type
_entity_poly.pdbx_seq_one_letter_code
_entity_poly.pdbx_strand_id
1 'polypeptide(L)'
;MSGAGTSRPACAGRREGVADAAPPPASPDAPGPSAGEPDAPGLAPGAAAAIPAPEPDPAPEAPRPVDLVSHPAQPGDAELAAAARAALRARLDALAPEALGLAVSGGGDSLALLLAAVELARERPLRLEAVTVDHGLRAEAGVEAAWTAALCARLGVPHATLRWQDRPATGNLAEAARDARAGLIAGWAADRGLPAVALAHTRDDQAETLLMRIARGSGLDGLSSMREVSERAGARWLRPALALGREDLRAILRDAGQDWIEDPSNEDPTRDRVKARRALAALRPVGVTAEGVAATAARLAEDSDALRELAAGFLRGRLAVGGAGELRLPRAALAEAPRALRRRVLAELFRALAGAAHAPRARALAEVEAAILAPGPLPPRTLGGCVILAEGPEAGAADVVLHREPAALPAPASPLAAPWDGRWRLEGEGPAYRRAAERTVIGPLGATGLALLSAEARSGAWTPSAAWSRAPRHARAGTPALRIGGRLAAAPLADWRIDPGQGVAPLAQATLRDLLLERILR
;
A
#
# COMPACT_ATOMS: atom_id res chain seq x y z
N MET A 1 -38.47 28.81 43.88
CA MET A 1 -39.58 28.59 44.85
C MET A 1 -40.85 28.32 44.04
N SER A 2 -41.64 27.32 44.43
CA SER A 2 -42.90 26.86 43.79
C SER A 2 -42.79 26.38 42.31
N GLY A 3 -43.50 25.34 41.86
CA GLY A 3 -44.31 24.37 42.61
C GLY A 3 -45.46 23.77 41.77
N ALA A 4 -45.26 22.57 41.22
CA ALA A 4 -46.25 21.61 40.67
C ALA A 4 -45.47 20.31 40.36
N GLY A 5 -45.86 19.07 40.68
CA GLY A 5 -47.19 18.49 40.90
C GLY A 5 -47.82 18.12 39.55
N THR A 6 -48.14 16.88 39.18
CA THR A 6 -47.99 15.53 39.79
C THR A 6 -47.69 14.54 38.62
N SER A 7 -47.61 13.20 38.69
CA SER A 7 -48.00 12.19 39.68
C SER A 7 -47.17 10.88 39.51
N ARG A 8 -47.68 9.75 40.04
CA ARG A 8 -47.34 8.34 39.75
C ARG A 8 -48.64 7.54 39.75
N PRO A 9 -48.70 6.38 39.08
CA PRO A 9 -49.46 5.23 39.56
C PRO A 9 -48.53 4.21 40.25
N ALA A 10 -49.03 3.61 41.33
CA ALA A 10 -48.56 2.32 41.86
C ALA A 10 -49.24 1.18 41.04
N CYS A 11 -49.09 -0.13 41.28
CA CYS A 11 -48.79 -0.84 42.51
C CYS A 11 -48.47 -2.33 42.24
N ALA A 12 -47.84 -3.00 43.22
CA ALA A 12 -47.71 -4.46 43.42
C ALA A 12 -47.14 -5.34 42.26
N GLY A 13 -46.34 -6.39 42.51
CA GLY A 13 -45.92 -6.98 43.78
C GLY A 13 -46.27 -8.47 43.86
N ARG A 14 -45.27 -9.34 43.69
CA ARG A 14 -45.32 -10.73 44.15
C ARG A 14 -43.89 -11.28 44.33
N ARG A 15 -43.66 -11.99 45.44
CA ARG A 15 -42.44 -12.77 45.74
C ARG A 15 -42.68 -14.25 45.36
N GLU A 16 -41.68 -15.08 45.63
CA GLU A 16 -41.58 -16.54 45.40
C GLU A 16 -40.98 -16.90 44.02
N GLY A 17 -40.01 -17.81 43.90
CA GLY A 17 -39.32 -18.60 44.94
C GLY A 17 -37.92 -19.06 44.50
N VAL A 18 -37.18 -19.65 45.44
CA VAL A 18 -35.81 -20.18 45.22
C VAL A 18 -35.88 -21.54 44.53
N ALA A 19 -35.03 -21.78 43.54
CA ALA A 19 -34.71 -23.11 43.03
C ALA A 19 -33.26 -23.15 42.54
N ASP A 20 -32.50 -24.15 42.99
CA ASP A 20 -31.13 -24.42 42.56
C ASP A 20 -31.05 -24.79 41.06
N ALA A 21 -29.98 -24.35 40.41
CA ALA A 21 -29.57 -24.84 39.10
C ALA A 21 -28.08 -25.21 39.13
N ALA A 22 -27.81 -26.51 38.96
CA ALA A 22 -26.49 -27.11 39.09
C ALA A 22 -25.49 -26.67 37.99
N PRO A 23 -24.17 -26.73 38.25
CA PRO A 23 -23.15 -26.40 37.25
C PRO A 23 -23.06 -27.47 36.12
N PRO A 24 -22.67 -27.08 34.89
CA PRO A 24 -22.48 -28.01 33.79
C PRO A 24 -21.24 -28.91 33.97
N PRO A 25 -21.24 -30.14 33.43
CA PRO A 25 -20.18 -31.12 33.66
C PRO A 25 -18.88 -30.82 32.89
N ALA A 26 -17.77 -31.31 33.43
CA ALA A 26 -16.44 -31.21 32.82
C ALA A 26 -16.29 -32.14 31.61
N SER A 27 -15.59 -31.67 30.58
CA SER A 27 -15.09 -32.49 29.47
C SER A 27 -13.68 -33.02 29.80
N PRO A 28 -13.39 -34.31 29.52
CA PRO A 28 -12.07 -34.90 29.78
C PRO A 28 -11.10 -34.75 28.57
N ASP A 29 -9.94 -35.40 28.71
CA ASP A 29 -8.96 -35.78 27.68
C ASP A 29 -7.94 -34.72 27.24
N ALA A 30 -6.88 -34.61 28.04
CA ALA A 30 -5.53 -34.36 27.57
C ALA A 30 -4.73 -35.68 27.53
N PRO A 31 -3.96 -35.99 26.46
CA PRO A 31 -3.08 -37.15 26.44
C PRO A 31 -1.69 -36.81 27.01
N GLY A 32 -1.34 -37.46 28.13
CA GLY A 32 0.05 -37.59 28.61
C GLY A 32 0.77 -38.80 28.00
N PRO A 33 2.10 -38.93 28.19
CA PRO A 33 2.94 -39.89 27.46
C PRO A 33 3.13 -41.24 28.17
N SER A 34 3.39 -42.31 27.41
CA SER A 34 4.14 -43.49 27.88
C SER A 34 4.72 -44.30 26.72
N ALA A 35 5.89 -44.91 26.93
CA ALA A 35 6.58 -45.81 26.01
C ALA A 35 6.09 -47.27 26.11
N GLY A 36 6.54 -48.12 25.18
CA GLY A 36 6.43 -49.58 25.25
C GLY A 36 6.63 -50.29 23.90
N GLU A 37 7.85 -50.80 23.63
CA GLU A 37 8.12 -51.75 22.54
C GLU A 37 7.47 -53.13 22.83
N PRO A 38 7.33 -54.02 21.82
CA PRO A 38 8.40 -55.02 21.65
C PRO A 38 8.71 -55.46 20.20
N ASP A 39 9.95 -55.96 20.07
CA ASP A 39 10.48 -57.02 19.19
C ASP A 39 10.46 -56.92 17.65
N ALA A 40 11.69 -56.98 17.12
CA ALA A 40 12.01 -57.37 15.75
C ALA A 40 12.48 -58.84 15.69
N PRO A 41 12.46 -59.46 14.50
CA PRO A 41 13.55 -60.34 14.10
C PRO A 41 14.22 -59.85 12.79
N GLY A 42 15.53 -60.08 12.68
CA GLY A 42 16.37 -59.41 11.68
C GLY A 42 16.52 -60.12 10.33
N LEU A 43 17.18 -59.42 9.40
CA LEU A 43 17.73 -59.96 8.15
C LEU A 43 19.04 -59.24 7.77
N ALA A 44 19.87 -59.93 6.99
CA ALA A 44 21.31 -59.73 6.87
C ALA A 44 21.76 -58.51 6.02
N PRO A 45 23.01 -58.02 6.17
CA PRO A 45 23.54 -56.92 5.36
C PRO A 45 23.93 -57.39 3.94
N GLY A 46 23.43 -56.70 2.91
CA GLY A 46 23.71 -57.02 1.52
C GLY A 46 23.85 -55.78 0.62
N ALA A 47 25.05 -55.63 0.03
CA ALA A 47 25.42 -54.84 -1.14
C ALA A 47 24.77 -53.45 -1.36
N ALA A 48 25.60 -52.39 -1.29
CA ALA A 48 25.25 -51.07 -1.80
C ALA A 48 25.05 -51.09 -3.32
N ALA A 49 23.81 -50.88 -3.79
CA ALA A 49 23.52 -50.58 -5.19
C ALA A 49 23.69 -49.08 -5.44
N ALA A 50 24.49 -48.72 -6.45
CA ALA A 50 24.68 -47.33 -6.84
C ALA A 50 23.38 -46.77 -7.45
N ILE A 51 22.94 -45.60 -6.97
CA ILE A 51 21.85 -44.85 -7.60
C ILE A 51 22.38 -44.34 -8.95
N PRO A 52 21.71 -44.64 -10.08
CA PRO A 52 22.10 -44.08 -11.37
C PRO A 52 21.95 -42.56 -11.33
N ALA A 53 22.91 -41.85 -11.94
CA ALA A 53 22.83 -40.39 -12.05
C ALA A 53 21.53 -39.98 -12.78
N PRO A 54 20.89 -38.87 -12.40
CA PRO A 54 19.72 -38.37 -13.13
C PRO A 54 20.11 -38.13 -14.59
N GLU A 55 19.24 -38.55 -15.52
CA GLU A 55 19.41 -38.22 -16.92
C GLU A 55 19.45 -36.70 -17.08
N PRO A 56 20.30 -36.15 -17.97
CA PRO A 56 20.34 -34.72 -18.21
C PRO A 56 18.97 -34.25 -18.73
N ASP A 57 18.51 -33.10 -18.21
CA ASP A 57 17.30 -32.44 -18.70
C ASP A 57 17.35 -32.35 -20.24
N PRO A 58 16.23 -32.63 -20.95
CA PRO A 58 16.19 -32.50 -22.39
C PRO A 58 16.58 -31.08 -22.78
N ALA A 59 17.46 -30.96 -23.78
CA ALA A 59 17.96 -29.68 -24.25
C ALA A 59 16.78 -28.71 -24.52
N PRO A 60 16.87 -27.43 -24.11
CA PRO A 60 15.75 -26.50 -24.21
C PRO A 60 15.24 -26.44 -25.65
N GLU A 61 13.96 -26.75 -25.82
CA GLU A 61 13.25 -26.67 -27.10
C GLU A 61 13.50 -25.28 -27.71
N ALA A 62 13.87 -25.24 -29.00
CA ALA A 62 14.21 -23.98 -29.65
C ALA A 62 13.08 -22.96 -29.46
N PRO A 63 13.37 -21.70 -29.10
CA PRO A 63 12.34 -20.74 -28.72
C PRO A 63 11.36 -20.57 -29.88
N ARG A 64 10.10 -20.91 -29.63
CA ARG A 64 9.02 -20.73 -30.61
C ARG A 64 8.94 -19.26 -31.02
N PRO A 65 8.68 -18.96 -32.30
CA PRO A 65 8.53 -17.57 -32.75
C PRO A 65 7.43 -16.88 -31.93
N VAL A 66 7.59 -15.58 -31.71
CA VAL A 66 6.55 -14.76 -31.06
C VAL A 66 5.31 -14.76 -31.96
N ASP A 67 4.15 -15.08 -31.40
CA ASP A 67 2.86 -14.93 -32.06
C ASP A 67 2.54 -13.44 -32.24
N LEU A 68 3.06 -12.89 -33.33
CA LEU A 68 2.72 -11.56 -33.84
C LEU A 68 1.46 -11.70 -34.67
N VAL A 69 0.39 -11.04 -34.24
CA VAL A 69 -0.81 -10.89 -35.06
C VAL A 69 -0.62 -9.62 -35.88
N SER A 70 -0.65 -9.74 -37.21
CA SER A 70 -0.62 -8.59 -38.12
C SER A 70 -2.03 -8.11 -38.41
N HIS A 71 -2.36 -6.89 -37.98
CA HIS A 71 -3.68 -6.30 -38.17
C HIS A 71 -3.63 -5.24 -39.28
N PRO A 72 -4.14 -5.53 -40.50
CA PRO A 72 -4.15 -4.55 -41.58
C PRO A 72 -5.04 -3.35 -41.22
N ALA A 73 -4.64 -2.15 -41.65
CA ALA A 73 -5.40 -0.92 -41.44
C ALA A 73 -6.83 -1.02 -41.97
N GLN A 74 -7.80 -0.58 -41.17
CA GLN A 74 -9.22 -0.58 -41.51
C GLN A 74 -9.69 0.77 -42.04
N PRO A 75 -10.79 0.83 -42.80
CA PRO A 75 -11.40 2.10 -43.21
C PRO A 75 -11.78 2.95 -41.99
N GLY A 76 -11.24 4.16 -41.91
CA GLY A 76 -11.43 5.09 -40.78
C GLY A 76 -10.32 5.05 -39.72
N ASP A 77 -9.42 4.05 -39.74
CA ASP A 77 -8.33 3.97 -38.75
C ASP A 77 -7.43 5.21 -38.79
N ALA A 78 -7.17 5.82 -39.94
CA ALA A 78 -6.30 6.99 -40.05
C ALA A 78 -6.84 8.23 -39.29
N GLU A 79 -8.16 8.48 -39.33
CA GLU A 79 -8.77 9.59 -38.61
C GLU A 79 -8.81 9.32 -37.10
N LEU A 80 -9.18 8.09 -36.71
CA LEU A 80 -9.18 7.65 -35.31
C LEU A 80 -7.76 7.66 -34.72
N ALA A 81 -6.77 7.17 -35.46
CA ALA A 81 -5.37 7.17 -35.10
C ALA A 81 -4.83 8.59 -34.95
N ALA A 82 -5.16 9.51 -35.87
CA ALA A 82 -4.75 10.91 -35.76
C ALA A 82 -5.30 11.56 -34.48
N ALA A 83 -6.60 11.40 -34.20
CA ALA A 83 -7.24 11.92 -32.99
C ALA A 83 -6.66 11.30 -31.71
N ALA A 84 -6.50 9.97 -31.68
CA ALA A 84 -5.96 9.23 -30.54
C ALA A 84 -4.49 9.57 -30.27
N ARG A 85 -3.66 9.63 -31.31
CA ARG A 85 -2.24 10.03 -31.26
C ARG A 85 -2.10 11.45 -30.73
N ALA A 86 -2.91 12.40 -31.23
CA ALA A 86 -2.92 13.78 -30.75
C ALA A 86 -3.31 13.89 -29.28
N ALA A 87 -4.41 13.22 -28.86
CA ALA A 87 -4.86 13.21 -27.47
C ALA A 87 -3.83 12.58 -26.52
N LEU A 88 -3.25 11.43 -26.91
CA LEU A 88 -2.23 10.73 -26.12
C LEU A 88 -0.96 11.57 -25.97
N ARG A 89 -0.50 12.21 -27.05
CA ARG A 89 0.67 13.10 -27.03
C ARG A 89 0.44 14.36 -26.21
N ALA A 90 -0.71 15.00 -26.35
CA ALA A 90 -1.07 16.17 -25.55
C ALA A 90 -1.09 15.83 -24.04
N ARG A 91 -1.64 14.66 -23.64
CA ARG A 91 -1.56 14.24 -22.25
C ARG A 91 -0.15 13.84 -21.81
N LEU A 92 0.63 13.20 -22.67
CA LEU A 92 2.04 12.86 -22.41
C LEU A 92 2.87 14.11 -22.14
N ASP A 93 2.88 15.10 -23.03
CA ASP A 93 3.68 16.33 -22.87
C ASP A 93 3.34 17.06 -21.58
N ALA A 94 2.05 17.23 -21.28
CA ALA A 94 1.62 17.89 -20.05
C ALA A 94 1.75 17.02 -18.77
N LEU A 95 2.20 15.75 -18.84
CA LEU A 95 2.53 14.90 -17.68
C LEU A 95 4.04 14.65 -17.53
N ALA A 96 4.76 14.60 -18.65
CA ALA A 96 6.10 14.07 -18.73
C ALA A 96 7.12 15.04 -18.11
N PRO A 97 7.96 14.58 -17.17
CA PRO A 97 9.18 15.29 -16.80
C PRO A 97 10.25 15.14 -17.91
N GLU A 98 11.38 15.81 -17.76
CA GLU A 98 12.50 15.77 -18.73
C GLU A 98 13.10 14.37 -18.98
N ALA A 99 12.89 13.42 -18.07
CA ALA A 99 13.30 12.04 -18.22
C ALA A 99 12.18 11.07 -17.76
N LEU A 100 11.76 10.17 -18.64
CA LEU A 100 10.56 9.33 -18.47
C LEU A 100 10.88 7.85 -18.72
N GLY A 101 10.52 7.00 -17.76
CA GLY A 101 10.45 5.56 -17.95
C GLY A 101 9.14 5.13 -18.62
N LEU A 102 9.18 4.11 -19.47
CA LEU A 102 8.00 3.51 -20.11
C LEU A 102 7.92 2.02 -19.76
N ALA A 103 6.85 1.56 -19.12
CA ALA A 103 6.68 0.11 -18.90
C ALA A 103 6.05 -0.54 -20.14
N VAL A 104 6.88 -1.14 -20.98
CA VAL A 104 6.48 -1.73 -22.26
C VAL A 104 6.38 -3.25 -22.12
N SER A 105 5.25 -3.82 -22.53
CA SER A 105 4.99 -5.26 -22.42
C SER A 105 4.98 -6.02 -23.74
N GLY A 106 5.17 -5.32 -24.87
CA GLY A 106 5.00 -5.87 -26.22
C GLY A 106 3.54 -5.95 -26.69
N GLY A 107 2.58 -5.91 -25.77
CA GLY A 107 1.15 -5.78 -26.09
C GLY A 107 0.77 -4.38 -26.58
N GLY A 108 -0.23 -4.33 -27.47
CA GLY A 108 -0.62 -3.16 -28.26
C GLY A 108 -0.72 -1.84 -27.47
N ASP A 109 -1.53 -1.79 -26.42
CA ASP A 109 -1.70 -0.58 -25.59
C ASP A 109 -0.34 0.04 -25.19
N SER A 110 0.63 -0.81 -24.78
CA SER A 110 1.96 -0.39 -24.36
C SER A 110 2.91 0.02 -25.50
N LEU A 111 2.68 -0.47 -26.72
CA LEU A 111 3.42 -0.04 -27.91
C LEU A 111 2.88 1.27 -28.47
N ALA A 112 1.57 1.50 -28.45
CA ALA A 112 0.98 2.78 -28.86
C ALA A 112 1.50 3.94 -27.99
N LEU A 113 1.62 3.69 -26.68
CA LEU A 113 2.27 4.61 -25.74
C LEU A 113 3.76 4.84 -26.06
N LEU A 114 4.49 3.79 -26.43
CA LEU A 114 5.90 3.90 -26.82
C LEU A 114 6.08 4.75 -28.08
N LEU A 115 5.28 4.53 -29.12
CA LEU A 115 5.34 5.33 -30.36
C LEU A 115 5.02 6.81 -30.10
N ALA A 116 3.94 7.10 -29.36
CA ALA A 116 3.55 8.46 -29.02
C ALA A 116 4.62 9.19 -28.17
N ALA A 117 5.30 8.48 -27.27
CA ALA A 117 6.42 9.03 -26.51
C ALA A 117 7.65 9.30 -27.40
N VAL A 118 7.98 8.39 -28.31
CA VAL A 118 9.10 8.55 -29.27
C VAL A 118 8.86 9.72 -30.23
N GLU A 119 7.62 9.93 -30.67
CA GLU A 119 7.25 11.15 -31.41
C GLU A 119 7.51 12.41 -30.59
N LEU A 120 7.04 12.47 -29.34
CA LEU A 120 7.24 13.62 -28.45
C LEU A 120 8.73 13.90 -28.18
N ALA A 121 9.55 12.87 -28.02
CA ALA A 121 11.00 13.00 -27.81
C ALA A 121 11.79 13.48 -29.06
N ARG A 122 11.15 13.53 -30.24
CA ARG A 122 11.72 14.19 -31.43
C ARG A 122 11.40 15.68 -31.48
N GLU A 123 10.35 16.11 -30.77
CA GLU A 123 9.84 17.49 -30.79
C GLU A 123 10.39 18.33 -29.63
N ARG A 124 10.75 17.70 -28.52
CA ARG A 124 11.32 18.35 -27.34
C ARG A 124 12.43 17.50 -26.68
N PRO A 125 13.33 18.12 -25.89
CA PRO A 125 14.22 17.38 -25.00
C PRO A 125 13.41 16.54 -24.02
N LEU A 126 13.48 15.22 -24.20
CA LEU A 126 12.85 14.20 -23.36
C LEU A 126 13.69 12.92 -23.42
N ARG A 127 14.37 12.58 -22.32
CA ARG A 127 15.09 11.31 -22.19
C ARG A 127 14.08 10.19 -21.96
N LEU A 128 13.99 9.25 -22.90
CA LEU A 128 13.16 8.05 -22.74
C LEU A 128 14.02 6.84 -22.41
N GLU A 129 13.54 6.01 -21.49
CA GLU A 129 13.99 4.62 -21.35
C GLU A 129 12.78 3.70 -21.18
N ALA A 130 12.88 2.48 -21.70
CA ALA A 130 11.82 1.47 -21.63
C ALA A 130 12.19 0.32 -20.72
N VAL A 131 11.18 -0.30 -20.09
CA VAL A 131 11.36 -1.48 -19.23
C VAL A 131 10.28 -2.53 -19.48
N THR A 132 10.71 -3.78 -19.64
CA THR A 132 9.83 -4.95 -19.64
C THR A 132 10.11 -5.78 -18.39
N VAL A 133 9.06 -6.34 -17.78
CA VAL A 133 9.20 -7.28 -16.65
C VAL A 133 8.80 -8.66 -17.11
N ASP A 134 9.78 -9.55 -17.22
CA ASP A 134 9.60 -10.99 -17.38
C ASP A 134 9.18 -11.57 -16.02
N HIS A 135 7.94 -12.05 -15.94
CA HIS A 135 7.37 -12.64 -14.72
C HIS A 135 7.74 -14.12 -14.56
N GLY A 136 8.36 -14.77 -15.55
CA GLY A 136 8.69 -16.19 -15.53
C GLY A 136 7.47 -17.13 -15.42
N LEU A 137 6.26 -16.62 -15.70
CA LEU A 137 5.00 -17.37 -15.53
C LEU A 137 4.63 -18.27 -16.73
N ARG A 138 5.28 -18.05 -17.89
CA ARG A 138 5.12 -18.86 -19.11
C ARG A 138 6.43 -18.88 -19.89
N ALA A 139 6.65 -19.92 -20.71
CA ALA A 139 7.91 -20.12 -21.43
C ALA A 139 8.18 -19.01 -22.47
N GLU A 140 7.12 -18.47 -23.07
CA GLU A 140 7.17 -17.50 -24.16
C GLU A 140 7.57 -16.09 -23.66
N ALA A 141 7.42 -15.79 -22.36
CA ALA A 141 7.62 -14.46 -21.80
C ALA A 141 9.03 -13.90 -22.03
N GLY A 142 10.05 -14.77 -22.06
CA GLY A 142 11.42 -14.38 -22.38
C GLY A 142 11.61 -14.00 -23.85
N VAL A 143 10.93 -14.69 -24.77
CA VAL A 143 10.99 -14.43 -26.22
C VAL A 143 10.29 -13.11 -26.56
N GLU A 144 9.13 -12.87 -25.93
CA GLU A 144 8.37 -11.62 -26.05
C GLU A 144 9.13 -10.40 -25.49
N ALA A 145 9.82 -10.57 -24.36
CA ALA A 145 10.68 -9.54 -23.80
C ALA A 145 11.85 -9.21 -24.73
N ALA A 146 12.47 -10.23 -25.35
CA ALA A 146 13.52 -10.05 -26.34
C ALA A 146 13.02 -9.34 -27.61
N TRP A 147 11.83 -9.69 -28.12
CA TRP A 147 11.20 -8.98 -29.24
C TRP A 147 10.91 -7.52 -28.90
N THR A 148 10.39 -7.26 -27.70
CA THR A 148 10.11 -5.89 -27.20
C THR A 148 11.41 -5.07 -27.10
N ALA A 149 12.48 -5.67 -26.58
CA ALA A 149 13.80 -5.03 -26.52
C ALA A 149 14.34 -4.68 -27.92
N ALA A 150 14.19 -5.61 -28.88
CA ALA A 150 14.60 -5.37 -30.27
C ALA A 150 13.78 -4.26 -30.95
N LEU A 151 12.48 -4.15 -30.66
CA LEU A 151 11.64 -3.03 -31.12
C LEU A 151 12.09 -1.70 -30.50
N CYS A 152 12.31 -1.64 -29.19
CA CYS A 152 12.83 -0.44 -28.53
C CYS A 152 14.19 0.00 -29.13
N ALA A 153 15.09 -0.95 -29.41
CA ALA A 153 16.36 -0.67 -30.07
C ALA A 153 16.19 -0.07 -31.48
N ARG A 154 15.27 -0.60 -32.31
CA ARG A 154 14.94 -0.01 -33.63
C ARG A 154 14.40 1.42 -33.52
N LEU A 155 13.67 1.73 -32.44
CA LEU A 155 13.13 3.06 -32.16
C LEU A 155 14.13 4.01 -31.49
N GLY A 156 15.35 3.57 -31.20
CA GLY A 156 16.38 4.37 -30.53
C GLY A 156 16.15 4.56 -29.02
N VAL A 157 15.32 3.74 -28.39
CA VAL A 157 14.98 3.83 -26.96
C VAL A 157 15.78 2.79 -26.16
N PRO A 158 16.64 3.21 -25.21
CA PRO A 158 17.31 2.29 -24.30
C PRO A 158 16.30 1.43 -23.53
N HIS A 159 16.52 0.12 -23.47
CA HIS A 159 15.60 -0.85 -22.88
C HIS A 159 16.27 -1.68 -21.78
N ALA A 160 15.50 -2.05 -20.76
CA ALA A 160 15.88 -3.02 -19.74
C ALA A 160 14.83 -4.13 -19.62
N THR A 161 15.28 -5.37 -19.49
CA THR A 161 14.43 -6.50 -19.08
C THR A 161 14.73 -6.85 -17.63
N LEU A 162 13.72 -6.77 -16.77
CA LEU A 162 13.79 -7.16 -15.35
C LEU A 162 13.14 -8.52 -15.16
N ARG A 163 13.68 -9.35 -14.28
CA ARG A 163 13.10 -10.64 -13.89
C ARG A 163 12.63 -10.64 -12.45
N TRP A 164 11.47 -11.24 -12.19
CA TRP A 164 11.03 -11.52 -10.82
C TRP A 164 11.64 -12.85 -10.34
N GLN A 165 12.56 -12.77 -9.38
CA GLN A 165 13.28 -13.93 -8.85
C GLN A 165 12.61 -14.47 -7.56
N ASP A 166 12.23 -13.57 -6.64
CA ASP A 166 11.69 -13.93 -5.32
C ASP A 166 10.18 -14.21 -5.37
N ARG A 167 9.79 -15.35 -5.97
CA ARG A 167 8.39 -15.81 -5.98
C ARG A 167 8.02 -16.43 -4.62
N PRO A 168 6.99 -15.94 -3.92
CA PRO A 168 6.57 -16.53 -2.65
C PRO A 168 5.96 -17.92 -2.87
N ALA A 169 6.31 -18.87 -1.99
CA ALA A 169 5.86 -20.26 -2.08
C ALA A 169 4.36 -20.45 -1.77
N THR A 170 3.74 -19.50 -1.05
CA THR A 170 2.32 -19.51 -0.69
C THR A 170 1.70 -18.11 -0.76
N GLY A 171 0.37 -18.04 -0.83
CA GLY A 171 -0.39 -16.78 -0.83
C GLY A 171 -0.93 -16.37 -2.20
N ASN A 172 -1.43 -15.12 -2.30
CA ASN A 172 -2.04 -14.58 -3.52
C ASN A 172 -0.97 -14.20 -4.56
N LEU A 173 -0.55 -15.18 -5.37
CA LEU A 173 0.48 -15.01 -6.40
C LEU A 173 0.21 -13.83 -7.36
N ALA A 174 -1.05 -13.54 -7.70
CA ALA A 174 -1.39 -12.45 -8.61
C ALA A 174 -1.19 -11.05 -7.98
N GLU A 175 -1.41 -10.93 -6.67
CA GLU A 175 -1.17 -9.71 -5.90
C GLU A 175 0.33 -9.53 -5.64
N ALA A 176 1.02 -10.60 -5.21
CA ALA A 176 2.47 -10.62 -5.06
C ALA A 176 3.20 -10.24 -6.36
N ALA A 177 2.81 -10.80 -7.51
CA ALA A 177 3.36 -10.43 -8.81
C ALA A 177 3.11 -8.95 -9.16
N ARG A 178 1.94 -8.42 -8.80
CA ARG A 178 1.56 -7.01 -9.05
C ARG A 178 2.32 -6.03 -8.16
N ASP A 179 2.69 -6.42 -6.95
CA ASP A 179 3.57 -5.66 -6.05
C ASP A 179 5.04 -5.77 -6.47
N ALA A 180 5.54 -6.98 -6.74
CA ALA A 180 6.89 -7.22 -7.24
C ALA A 180 7.17 -6.45 -8.54
N ARG A 181 6.25 -6.49 -9.52
CA ARG A 181 6.35 -5.69 -10.76
C ARG A 181 6.52 -4.21 -10.49
N ALA A 182 5.79 -3.67 -9.51
CA ALA A 182 5.87 -2.24 -9.18
C ALA A 182 7.17 -1.90 -8.46
N GLY A 183 7.65 -2.77 -7.56
CA GLY A 183 8.94 -2.63 -6.88
C GLY A 183 10.11 -2.68 -7.86
N LEU A 184 10.16 -3.68 -8.75
CA LEU A 184 11.20 -3.84 -9.77
C LEU A 184 11.31 -2.62 -10.68
N ILE A 185 10.19 -2.17 -11.25
CA ILE A 185 10.15 -1.00 -12.13
C ILE A 185 10.49 0.29 -11.36
N ALA A 186 10.04 0.45 -10.11
CA ALA A 186 10.37 1.63 -9.31
C ALA A 186 11.86 1.68 -8.92
N GLY A 187 12.46 0.54 -8.58
CA GLY A 187 13.91 0.43 -8.33
C GLY A 187 14.71 0.79 -9.57
N TRP A 188 14.41 0.18 -10.71
CA TRP A 188 15.02 0.52 -12.00
C TRP A 188 14.88 2.01 -12.35
N ALA A 189 13.70 2.61 -12.13
CA ALA A 189 13.49 4.03 -12.36
C ALA A 189 14.35 4.91 -11.45
N ALA A 190 14.49 4.55 -10.17
CA ALA A 190 15.36 5.25 -9.23
C ALA A 190 16.85 5.14 -9.64
N ASP A 191 17.33 3.93 -9.95
CA ASP A 191 18.72 3.68 -10.38
C ASP A 191 19.08 4.43 -11.67
N ARG A 192 18.10 4.62 -12.56
CA ARG A 192 18.26 5.38 -13.82
C ARG A 192 18.03 6.88 -13.66
N GLY A 193 17.64 7.38 -12.49
CA GLY A 193 17.28 8.78 -12.28
C GLY A 193 16.06 9.22 -13.12
N LEU A 194 15.06 8.35 -13.24
CA LEU A 194 13.81 8.59 -13.97
C LEU A 194 12.72 9.03 -12.98
N PRO A 195 12.38 10.34 -12.90
CA PRO A 195 11.41 10.84 -11.93
C PRO A 195 9.96 10.35 -12.11
N ALA A 196 9.63 9.70 -13.24
CA ALA A 196 8.33 9.10 -13.47
C ALA A 196 8.38 7.88 -14.40
N VAL A 197 7.35 7.02 -14.32
CA VAL A 197 7.12 5.90 -15.24
C VAL A 197 5.70 5.94 -15.80
N ALA A 198 5.54 5.92 -17.13
CA ALA A 198 4.24 5.84 -17.79
C ALA A 198 3.76 4.40 -18.04
N LEU A 199 2.46 4.20 -17.92
CA LEU A 199 1.73 2.95 -18.13
C LEU A 199 0.56 3.18 -19.10
N ALA A 200 0.38 2.27 -20.06
CA ALA A 200 -0.70 2.32 -21.04
C ALA A 200 -2.03 1.76 -20.50
N HIS A 201 -2.50 2.29 -19.37
CA HIS A 201 -3.85 1.98 -18.88
C HIS A 201 -4.89 2.81 -19.62
N THR A 202 -5.97 2.16 -20.03
CA THR A 202 -7.04 2.68 -20.89
C THR A 202 -8.32 3.01 -20.14
N ARG A 203 -9.27 3.63 -20.83
CA ARG A 203 -10.67 3.81 -20.45
C ARG A 203 -11.38 2.48 -20.17
N ASP A 204 -11.09 1.45 -20.97
CA ASP A 204 -11.57 0.08 -20.73
C ASP A 204 -11.03 -0.48 -19.40
N ASP A 205 -9.76 -0.26 -19.11
CA ASP A 205 -9.16 -0.68 -17.83
C ASP A 205 -9.79 0.02 -16.62
N GLN A 206 -10.27 1.27 -16.78
CA GLN A 206 -11.03 1.97 -15.74
C GLN A 206 -12.40 1.33 -15.50
N ALA A 207 -13.11 1.00 -16.59
CA ALA A 207 -14.42 0.38 -16.50
C ALA A 207 -14.35 -1.03 -15.88
N GLU A 208 -13.39 -1.84 -16.33
CA GLU A 208 -13.06 -3.15 -15.72
C GLU A 208 -12.72 -2.99 -14.22
N THR A 209 -11.90 -1.99 -13.86
CA THR A 209 -11.52 -1.72 -12.47
C THR A 209 -12.71 -1.30 -11.61
N LEU A 210 -13.60 -0.44 -12.12
CA LEU A 210 -14.80 -0.01 -11.40
C LEU A 210 -15.68 -1.23 -11.07
N LEU A 211 -16.00 -2.05 -12.07
CA LEU A 211 -16.84 -3.24 -11.90
C LEU A 211 -16.25 -4.23 -10.90
N MET A 212 -14.93 -4.50 -10.98
CA MET A 212 -14.22 -5.34 -10.01
C MET A 212 -14.30 -4.77 -8.58
N ARG A 213 -14.27 -3.44 -8.42
CA ARG A 213 -14.34 -2.78 -7.11
C ARG A 213 -15.77 -2.68 -6.56
N ILE A 214 -16.79 -2.56 -7.42
CA ILE A 214 -18.21 -2.70 -7.07
C ILE A 214 -18.47 -4.11 -6.53
N ALA A 215 -18.02 -5.15 -7.23
CA ALA A 215 -18.19 -6.55 -6.81
C ALA A 215 -17.54 -6.85 -5.43
N ARG A 216 -16.54 -6.07 -5.03
CA ARG A 216 -15.86 -6.16 -3.72
C ARG A 216 -16.47 -5.26 -2.64
N GLY A 217 -17.57 -4.57 -2.92
CA GLY A 217 -18.24 -3.67 -1.97
C GLY A 217 -17.39 -2.44 -1.59
N SER A 218 -16.61 -1.91 -2.54
CA SER A 218 -15.70 -0.79 -2.27
C SER A 218 -16.44 0.52 -2.00
N GLY A 219 -15.91 1.32 -1.07
CA GLY A 219 -16.36 2.71 -0.86
C GLY A 219 -15.79 3.69 -1.89
N LEU A 220 -16.07 4.99 -1.71
CA LEU A 220 -15.76 6.07 -2.66
C LEU A 220 -14.32 6.01 -3.21
N ASP A 221 -13.29 6.01 -2.36
CA ASP A 221 -11.87 5.92 -2.78
C ASP A 221 -11.55 4.69 -3.63
N GLY A 222 -12.28 3.59 -3.43
CA GLY A 222 -12.21 2.43 -4.30
C GLY A 222 -12.96 2.66 -5.62
N LEU A 223 -14.16 3.23 -5.60
CA LEU A 223 -14.91 3.49 -6.83
C LEU A 223 -14.28 4.60 -7.72
N SER A 224 -13.38 5.43 -7.20
CA SER A 224 -12.55 6.37 -7.98
C SER A 224 -11.50 5.71 -8.91
N SER A 225 -11.53 4.38 -9.07
CA SER A 225 -10.66 3.56 -9.96
C SER A 225 -9.17 3.92 -9.97
N MET A 226 -8.57 4.23 -11.13
CA MET A 226 -7.16 4.63 -11.26
C MET A 226 -7.04 6.13 -11.48
N ARG A 227 -6.04 6.76 -10.86
CA ARG A 227 -5.68 8.16 -11.10
C ARG A 227 -4.72 8.29 -12.27
N GLU A 228 -4.76 9.41 -12.99
CA GLU A 228 -3.81 9.71 -14.06
C GLU A 228 -2.36 9.79 -13.54
N VAL A 229 -2.17 10.43 -12.38
CA VAL A 229 -0.92 10.46 -11.64
C VAL A 229 -1.12 9.75 -10.30
N SER A 230 -0.18 8.88 -9.90
CA SER A 230 -0.20 8.23 -8.59
C SER A 230 1.21 7.87 -8.11
N GLU A 231 1.47 7.90 -6.81
CA GLU A 231 2.72 7.37 -6.24
C GLU A 231 2.55 5.93 -5.75
N ARG A 232 3.54 5.06 -6.02
CA ARG A 232 3.60 3.69 -5.49
C ARG A 232 5.05 3.18 -5.53
N ALA A 233 5.48 2.49 -4.49
CA ALA A 233 6.84 1.94 -4.37
C ALA A 233 7.97 2.98 -4.54
N GLY A 234 7.71 4.25 -4.21
CA GLY A 234 8.67 5.36 -4.36
C GLY A 234 8.74 6.00 -5.75
N ALA A 235 8.03 5.46 -6.75
CA ALA A 235 7.96 6.04 -8.09
C ALA A 235 6.64 6.79 -8.34
N ARG A 236 6.70 7.84 -9.17
CA ARG A 236 5.54 8.55 -9.74
C ARG A 236 5.09 7.81 -11.00
N TRP A 237 3.84 7.37 -11.02
CA TRP A 237 3.26 6.63 -12.14
C TRP A 237 2.29 7.50 -12.93
N LEU A 238 2.44 7.50 -14.26
CA LEU A 238 1.65 8.27 -15.19
C LEU A 238 0.76 7.33 -16.03
N ARG A 239 -0.46 7.73 -16.35
CA ARG A 239 -1.41 6.97 -17.19
C ARG A 239 -2.08 7.89 -18.21
N PRO A 240 -1.33 8.39 -19.23
CA PRO A 240 -1.84 9.40 -20.17
C PRO A 240 -2.96 8.88 -21.09
N ALA A 241 -3.12 7.55 -21.21
CA ALA A 241 -4.13 6.91 -22.06
C ALA A 241 -5.49 6.66 -21.36
N LEU A 242 -5.72 7.12 -20.13
CA LEU A 242 -6.95 6.79 -19.36
C LEU A 242 -8.26 7.27 -19.99
N ALA A 243 -8.21 8.30 -20.84
CA ALA A 243 -9.36 8.79 -21.60
C ALA A 243 -9.62 8.00 -22.90
N LEU A 244 -8.61 7.27 -23.39
CA LEU A 244 -8.64 6.52 -24.65
C LEU A 244 -9.03 5.06 -24.41
N GLY A 245 -9.82 4.50 -25.32
CA GLY A 245 -10.10 3.07 -25.36
C GLY A 245 -8.96 2.25 -25.97
N ARG A 246 -9.02 0.93 -25.82
CA ARG A 246 -8.06 0.00 -26.45
C ARG A 246 -8.03 0.12 -27.97
N GLU A 247 -9.19 0.35 -28.59
CA GLU A 247 -9.28 0.46 -30.05
C GLU A 247 -8.63 1.74 -30.58
N ASP A 248 -8.78 2.85 -29.86
CA ASP A 248 -8.10 4.13 -30.16
C ASP A 248 -6.57 3.93 -30.20
N LEU A 249 -6.01 3.15 -29.27
CA LEU A 249 -4.58 2.81 -29.24
C LEU A 249 -4.17 1.83 -30.35
N ARG A 250 -5.04 0.88 -30.72
CA ARG A 250 -4.80 -0.07 -31.81
C ARG A 250 -4.82 0.61 -33.18
N ALA A 251 -5.68 1.59 -33.39
CA ALA A 251 -5.68 2.41 -34.60
C ALA A 251 -4.32 3.09 -34.84
N ILE A 252 -3.71 3.66 -33.79
CA ILE A 252 -2.35 4.25 -33.86
C ILE A 252 -1.31 3.23 -34.37
N LEU A 253 -1.41 1.97 -33.95
CA LEU A 253 -0.49 0.91 -34.37
C LEU A 253 -0.72 0.48 -35.82
N ARG A 254 -1.97 0.30 -36.26
CA ARG A 254 -2.28 -0.08 -37.64
C ARG A 254 -1.91 1.02 -38.62
N ASP A 255 -2.18 2.28 -38.28
CA ASP A 255 -1.74 3.47 -39.03
C ASP A 255 -0.20 3.56 -39.12
N ALA A 256 0.52 3.19 -38.06
CA ALA A 256 1.97 3.12 -38.05
C ALA A 256 2.57 1.84 -38.68
N GLY A 257 1.74 0.87 -39.11
CA GLY A 257 2.19 -0.43 -39.60
C GLY A 257 2.96 -1.26 -38.57
N GLN A 258 2.66 -1.10 -37.27
CA GLN A 258 3.39 -1.72 -36.17
C GLN A 258 2.62 -2.91 -35.57
N ASP A 259 3.10 -4.13 -35.82
CA ASP A 259 2.56 -5.36 -35.19
C ASP A 259 2.70 -5.32 -33.65
N TRP A 260 1.89 -6.12 -32.94
CA TRP A 260 1.99 -6.30 -31.50
C TRP A 260 1.75 -7.75 -31.06
N ILE A 261 2.07 -8.01 -29.79
CA ILE A 261 1.88 -9.31 -29.15
C ILE A 261 0.48 -9.40 -28.54
N GLU A 262 -0.25 -10.47 -28.82
CA GLU A 262 -1.52 -10.79 -28.15
C GLU A 262 -1.34 -11.94 -27.15
N ASP A 263 -1.16 -11.61 -25.86
CA ASP A 263 -1.04 -12.63 -24.80
C ASP A 263 -2.38 -13.38 -24.61
N PRO A 264 -2.45 -14.70 -24.89
CA PRO A 264 -3.69 -15.50 -24.78
C PRO A 264 -4.28 -15.51 -23.37
N SER A 265 -3.45 -15.26 -22.35
CA SER A 265 -3.88 -15.20 -20.96
C SER A 265 -4.79 -13.98 -20.67
N ASN A 266 -4.93 -13.05 -21.61
CA ASN A 266 -5.93 -11.97 -21.56
C ASN A 266 -7.37 -12.43 -21.82
N GLU A 267 -7.59 -13.68 -22.25
CA GLU A 267 -8.93 -14.24 -22.51
C GLU A 267 -9.40 -15.26 -21.46
N ASP A 268 -8.50 -15.63 -20.54
CA ASP A 268 -8.71 -16.61 -19.47
C ASP A 268 -9.94 -16.26 -18.60
N PRO A 269 -11.04 -17.06 -18.66
CA PRO A 269 -12.28 -16.76 -17.98
C PRO A 269 -12.19 -16.86 -16.44
N THR A 270 -11.13 -17.46 -15.90
CA THR A 270 -10.93 -17.54 -14.45
C THR A 270 -10.58 -16.17 -13.85
N ARG A 271 -10.01 -15.25 -14.65
CA ARG A 271 -9.53 -13.94 -14.22
C ARG A 271 -10.67 -12.94 -14.03
N ASP A 272 -10.71 -12.27 -12.87
CA ASP A 272 -11.69 -11.22 -12.54
C ASP A 272 -11.86 -10.16 -13.63
N ARG A 273 -10.75 -9.78 -14.28
CA ARG A 273 -10.72 -8.75 -15.31
C ARG A 273 -11.45 -9.16 -16.60
N VAL A 274 -11.33 -10.43 -16.97
CA VAL A 274 -12.04 -11.01 -18.12
C VAL A 274 -13.53 -11.13 -17.81
N LYS A 275 -13.90 -11.53 -16.59
CA LYS A 275 -15.29 -11.52 -16.11
C LYS A 275 -15.90 -10.12 -16.17
N ALA A 276 -15.17 -9.10 -15.71
CA ALA A 276 -15.60 -7.71 -15.77
C ALA A 276 -15.80 -7.21 -17.22
N ARG A 277 -14.90 -7.54 -18.15
CA ARG A 277 -15.04 -7.21 -19.57
C ARG A 277 -16.26 -7.88 -20.21
N ARG A 278 -16.49 -9.17 -19.92
CA ARG A 278 -17.69 -9.91 -20.39
C ARG A 278 -18.98 -9.32 -19.82
N ALA A 279 -18.99 -8.94 -18.53
CA ALA A 279 -20.14 -8.27 -17.91
C ALA A 279 -20.43 -6.90 -18.56
N LEU A 280 -19.39 -6.10 -18.82
CA LEU A 280 -19.54 -4.81 -19.51
C LEU A 280 -20.11 -4.97 -20.92
N ALA A 281 -19.65 -5.98 -21.68
CA ALA A 281 -20.22 -6.29 -22.99
C ALA A 281 -21.70 -6.69 -22.91
N ALA A 282 -22.08 -7.50 -21.90
CA ALA A 282 -23.46 -7.90 -21.66
C ALA A 282 -24.38 -6.76 -21.19
N LEU A 283 -23.83 -5.71 -20.57
CA LEU A 283 -24.58 -4.52 -20.13
C LEU A 283 -24.65 -3.42 -21.21
N ARG A 284 -23.87 -3.50 -22.30
CA ARG A 284 -23.91 -2.55 -23.42
C ARG A 284 -25.30 -2.36 -24.03
N PRO A 285 -26.14 -3.41 -24.24
CA PRO A 285 -27.50 -3.24 -24.79
C PRO A 285 -28.45 -2.40 -23.94
N VAL A 286 -28.18 -2.26 -22.64
CA VAL A 286 -28.97 -1.39 -21.72
C VAL A 286 -28.30 -0.03 -21.48
N GLY A 287 -27.37 0.37 -22.35
CA GLY A 287 -26.73 1.69 -22.34
C GLY A 287 -25.50 1.83 -21.43
N VAL A 288 -25.06 0.76 -20.75
CA VAL A 288 -23.86 0.80 -19.91
C VAL A 288 -22.62 0.57 -20.76
N THR A 289 -21.92 1.65 -21.12
CA THR A 289 -20.70 1.61 -21.95
C THR A 289 -19.44 1.76 -21.11
N ALA A 290 -18.28 1.30 -21.62
CA ALA A 290 -16.98 1.52 -20.99
C ALA A 290 -16.74 3.01 -20.68
N GLU A 291 -17.14 3.88 -21.60
CA GLU A 291 -17.07 5.33 -21.47
C GLU A 291 -17.96 5.89 -20.35
N GLY A 292 -19.24 5.51 -20.29
CA GLY A 292 -20.14 5.96 -19.21
C GLY A 292 -19.70 5.48 -17.83
N VAL A 293 -19.16 4.26 -17.75
CA VAL A 293 -18.60 3.66 -16.54
C VAL A 293 -17.31 4.38 -16.11
N ALA A 294 -16.39 4.64 -17.04
CA ALA A 294 -15.16 5.39 -16.77
C ALA A 294 -15.42 6.85 -16.39
N ALA A 295 -16.36 7.53 -17.06
CA ALA A 295 -16.79 8.88 -16.71
C ALA A 295 -17.44 8.93 -15.31
N THR A 296 -18.10 7.85 -14.90
CA THR A 296 -18.61 7.71 -13.52
C THR A 296 -17.46 7.54 -12.53
N ALA A 297 -16.44 6.75 -12.85
CA ALA A 297 -15.23 6.64 -12.04
C ALA A 297 -14.53 8.00 -11.87
N ALA A 298 -14.46 8.83 -12.93
CA ALA A 298 -13.87 10.16 -12.90
C ALA A 298 -14.62 11.13 -11.96
N ARG A 299 -15.95 11.23 -12.06
CA ARG A 299 -16.77 12.04 -11.14
C ARG A 299 -16.60 11.61 -9.68
N LEU A 300 -16.60 10.30 -9.41
CA LEU A 300 -16.31 9.75 -8.08
C LEU A 300 -14.86 10.01 -7.62
N ALA A 301 -13.95 10.30 -8.55
CA ALA A 301 -12.58 10.69 -8.25
C ALA A 301 -12.50 12.18 -7.85
N GLU A 302 -13.25 13.05 -8.51
CA GLU A 302 -13.42 14.47 -8.16
C GLU A 302 -14.08 14.63 -6.77
N ASP A 303 -15.21 13.95 -6.54
CA ASP A 303 -15.92 13.91 -5.23
C ASP A 303 -14.99 13.45 -4.10
N SER A 304 -14.14 12.45 -4.37
CA SER A 304 -13.13 11.94 -3.43
C SER A 304 -12.05 12.98 -3.09
N ASP A 305 -11.68 13.85 -4.03
CA ASP A 305 -10.66 14.86 -3.78
C ASP A 305 -11.23 16.06 -3.04
N ALA A 306 -12.43 16.53 -3.41
CA ALA A 306 -13.17 17.52 -2.64
C ALA A 306 -13.37 17.07 -1.17
N LEU A 307 -13.69 15.78 -0.95
CA LEU A 307 -13.79 15.22 0.40
C LEU A 307 -12.43 15.12 1.11
N ARG A 308 -11.30 14.97 0.39
CA ARG A 308 -9.94 15.06 0.98
C ARG A 308 -9.67 16.48 1.46
N GLU A 309 -9.96 17.48 0.64
CA GLU A 309 -9.74 18.89 0.96
C GLU A 309 -10.58 19.33 2.16
N LEU A 310 -11.85 18.89 2.22
CA LEU A 310 -12.71 19.10 3.39
C LEU A 310 -12.16 18.39 4.65
N ALA A 311 -11.62 17.18 4.53
CA ALA A 311 -11.00 16.46 5.66
C ALA A 311 -9.72 17.15 6.15
N ALA A 312 -8.85 17.60 5.24
CA ALA A 312 -7.66 18.36 5.58
C ALA A 312 -8.03 19.72 6.22
N GLY A 313 -9.02 20.42 5.66
CA GLY A 313 -9.58 21.66 6.21
C GLY A 313 -10.22 21.49 7.59
N PHE A 314 -10.87 20.35 7.84
CA PHE A 314 -11.39 20.00 9.16
C PHE A 314 -10.26 19.73 10.17
N LEU A 315 -9.19 19.06 9.76
CA LEU A 315 -8.06 18.73 10.64
C LEU A 315 -7.17 19.95 10.96
N ARG A 316 -7.03 20.91 10.04
CA ARG A 316 -6.31 22.18 10.29
C ARG A 316 -6.90 22.89 11.53
N GLY A 317 -6.04 23.14 12.52
CA GLY A 317 -6.42 23.80 13.78
C GLY A 317 -7.19 22.93 14.78
N ARG A 318 -7.54 21.68 14.45
CA ARG A 318 -8.21 20.72 15.36
C ARG A 318 -7.36 19.51 15.71
N LEU A 319 -6.44 19.12 14.83
CA LEU A 319 -5.50 18.03 15.05
C LEU A 319 -4.28 18.54 15.80
N ALA A 320 -4.00 17.95 16.97
CA ALA A 320 -2.73 18.12 17.67
C ALA A 320 -1.88 16.84 17.58
N VAL A 321 -0.55 17.00 17.53
CA VAL A 321 0.42 15.90 17.62
C VAL A 321 1.09 16.00 18.99
N GLY A 322 1.02 14.93 19.77
CA GLY A 322 1.63 14.85 21.10
C GLY A 322 3.10 14.42 21.07
N GLY A 323 3.73 14.40 22.25
CA GLY A 323 5.17 14.19 22.39
C GLY A 323 5.68 12.80 21.98
N ALA A 324 4.79 11.81 21.77
CA ALA A 324 5.16 10.50 21.25
C ALA A 324 4.70 10.28 19.79
N GLY A 325 4.26 11.35 19.10
CA GLY A 325 3.64 11.25 17.78
C GLY A 325 2.21 10.67 17.84
N GLU A 326 1.55 10.73 18.99
CA GLU A 326 0.11 10.44 19.06
C GLU A 326 -0.71 11.60 18.47
N LEU A 327 -1.79 11.27 17.78
CA LEU A 327 -2.73 12.23 17.23
C LEU A 327 -3.88 12.45 18.22
N ARG A 328 -4.22 13.71 18.46
CA ARG A 328 -5.31 14.13 19.34
C ARG A 328 -6.30 14.97 18.55
N LEU A 329 -7.58 14.66 18.66
CA LEU A 329 -8.67 15.33 17.96
C LEU A 329 -9.89 15.48 18.90
N PRO A 330 -10.46 16.68 19.08
CA PRO A 330 -11.62 16.88 19.94
C PRO A 330 -12.81 15.99 19.54
N ARG A 331 -13.26 15.15 20.47
CA ARG A 331 -14.34 14.17 20.23
C ARG A 331 -15.64 14.83 19.82
N ALA A 332 -15.98 15.98 20.44
CA ALA A 332 -17.15 16.78 20.10
C ALA A 332 -17.12 17.27 18.64
N ALA A 333 -16.00 17.87 18.20
CA ALA A 333 -15.85 18.33 16.83
C ALA A 333 -15.94 17.19 15.81
N LEU A 334 -15.42 15.99 16.14
CA LEU A 334 -15.61 14.82 15.31
C LEU A 334 -17.07 14.34 15.31
N ALA A 335 -17.80 14.43 16.43
CA ALA A 335 -19.21 14.04 16.51
C ALA A 335 -20.14 14.95 15.69
N GLU A 336 -19.89 16.25 15.71
CA GLU A 336 -20.63 17.28 14.94
C GLU A 336 -20.40 17.16 13.42
N ALA A 337 -19.24 16.66 13.00
CA ALA A 337 -18.91 16.53 11.58
C ALA A 337 -19.86 15.54 10.84
N PRO A 338 -20.23 15.83 9.57
CA PRO A 338 -21.03 14.91 8.75
C PRO A 338 -20.38 13.53 8.60
N ARG A 339 -21.20 12.47 8.52
CA ARG A 339 -20.74 11.07 8.48
C ARG A 339 -19.67 10.78 7.42
N ALA A 340 -19.81 11.35 6.22
CA ALA A 340 -18.81 11.19 5.15
C ALA A 340 -17.45 11.81 5.56
N LEU A 341 -17.47 13.00 6.14
CA LEU A 341 -16.29 13.71 6.62
C LEU A 341 -15.61 12.96 7.77
N ARG A 342 -16.38 12.49 8.78
CA ARG A 342 -15.84 11.68 9.89
C ARG A 342 -15.10 10.44 9.41
N ARG A 343 -15.71 9.71 8.47
CA ARG A 343 -15.13 8.49 7.89
C ARG A 343 -13.86 8.80 7.13
N ARG A 344 -13.83 9.88 6.34
CA ARG A 344 -12.61 10.28 5.63
C ARG A 344 -11.51 10.70 6.61
N VAL A 345 -11.82 11.55 7.57
CA VAL A 345 -10.89 11.95 8.65
C VAL A 345 -10.29 10.74 9.34
N LEU A 346 -11.11 9.81 9.85
CA LEU A 346 -10.60 8.60 10.50
C LEU A 346 -9.75 7.74 9.54
N ALA A 347 -10.17 7.56 8.29
CA ALA A 347 -9.41 6.81 7.29
C ALA A 347 -8.01 7.41 7.04
N GLU A 348 -7.90 8.74 6.90
CA GLU A 348 -6.61 9.42 6.71
C GLU A 348 -5.73 9.31 7.96
N LEU A 349 -6.29 9.50 9.17
CA LEU A 349 -5.56 9.37 10.43
C LEU A 349 -4.99 7.95 10.61
N PHE A 350 -5.78 6.89 10.32
CA PHE A 350 -5.29 5.51 10.33
C PHE A 350 -4.23 5.24 9.25
N ARG A 351 -4.48 5.68 8.00
CA ARG A 351 -3.54 5.50 6.88
C ARG A 351 -2.18 6.15 7.17
N ALA A 352 -2.18 7.32 7.80
CA ALA A 352 -0.97 8.03 8.14
C ALA A 352 -0.26 7.42 9.36
N LEU A 353 -0.98 7.15 10.47
CA LEU A 353 -0.39 6.54 11.66
C LEU A 353 0.16 5.14 11.42
N ALA A 354 -0.54 4.29 10.68
CA ALA A 354 -0.12 2.92 10.42
C ALA A 354 1.03 2.81 9.39
N GLY A 355 1.47 3.94 8.81
CA GLY A 355 2.41 3.95 7.68
C GLY A 355 1.85 3.36 6.37
N ALA A 356 0.64 2.81 6.39
CA ALA A 356 0.08 1.95 5.36
C ALA A 356 -0.34 2.67 4.07
N ALA A 357 -0.36 1.93 2.96
CA ALA A 357 -0.83 2.43 1.67
C ALA A 357 -2.37 2.61 1.62
N HIS A 358 -3.11 1.83 2.41
CA HIS A 358 -4.58 1.80 2.42
C HIS A 358 -5.13 1.96 3.84
N ALA A 359 -6.29 2.59 3.96
CA ALA A 359 -7.02 2.69 5.22
C ALA A 359 -7.67 1.35 5.62
N PRO A 360 -8.07 1.16 6.90
CA PRO A 360 -8.81 -0.02 7.34
C PRO A 360 -10.13 -0.22 6.58
N ARG A 361 -10.61 -1.47 6.49
CA ARG A 361 -11.86 -1.81 5.80
C ARG A 361 -13.05 -1.03 6.37
N ALA A 362 -13.94 -0.54 5.48
CA ALA A 362 -15.04 0.36 5.82
C ALA A 362 -15.95 -0.13 6.97
N ARG A 363 -16.19 -1.44 7.08
CA ARG A 363 -16.94 -2.03 8.20
C ARG A 363 -16.25 -1.79 9.55
N ALA A 364 -14.99 -2.20 9.68
CA ALA A 364 -14.23 -2.04 10.93
C ALA A 364 -14.02 -0.56 11.28
N LEU A 365 -13.85 0.29 10.27
CA LEU A 365 -13.81 1.75 10.45
C LEU A 365 -15.14 2.30 10.98
N ALA A 366 -16.29 1.79 10.52
CA ALA A 366 -17.61 2.18 11.00
C ALA A 366 -17.90 1.66 12.43
N GLU A 367 -17.36 0.49 12.80
CA GLU A 367 -17.44 -0.04 14.16
C GLU A 367 -16.63 0.83 15.15
N VAL A 368 -15.46 1.35 14.73
CA VAL A 368 -14.69 2.35 15.50
C VAL A 368 -15.37 3.72 15.50
N GLU A 369 -15.94 4.18 14.38
CA GLU A 369 -16.76 5.41 14.31
C GLU A 369 -17.89 5.35 15.36
N ALA A 370 -18.65 4.25 15.39
CA ALA A 370 -19.74 4.07 16.36
C ALA A 370 -19.24 4.05 17.82
N ALA A 371 -18.12 3.39 18.11
CA ALA A 371 -17.54 3.38 19.45
C ALA A 371 -17.06 4.78 19.91
N ILE A 372 -16.48 5.58 19.00
CA ILE A 372 -16.09 6.97 19.29
C ILE A 372 -17.32 7.85 19.58
N LEU A 373 -18.42 7.65 18.84
CA LEU A 373 -19.65 8.43 19.00
C LEU A 373 -20.54 7.99 20.17
N ALA A 374 -20.34 6.80 20.73
CA ALA A 374 -21.14 6.30 21.85
C ALA A 374 -20.93 7.14 23.14
N PRO A 375 -21.98 7.42 23.91
CA PRO A 375 -21.85 8.15 25.17
C PRO A 375 -21.01 7.37 26.20
N GLY A 376 -20.29 8.08 27.06
CA GLY A 376 -19.44 7.48 28.09
C GLY A 376 -17.99 7.23 27.66
N PRO A 377 -17.23 6.43 28.41
CA PRO A 377 -15.80 6.22 28.18
C PRO A 377 -15.53 5.39 26.93
N LEU A 378 -14.49 5.76 26.18
CA LEU A 378 -13.94 4.95 25.08
C LEU A 378 -12.70 4.19 25.59
N PRO A 379 -12.81 2.91 25.98
CA PRO A 379 -11.65 2.12 26.36
C PRO A 379 -10.70 1.91 25.16
N PRO A 380 -9.40 1.62 25.38
CA PRO A 380 -8.45 1.35 24.32
C PRO A 380 -8.93 0.24 23.38
N ARG A 381 -8.92 0.52 22.07
CA ARG A 381 -9.28 -0.39 20.99
C ARG A 381 -8.22 -0.40 19.91
N THR A 382 -8.04 -1.50 19.20
CA THR A 382 -7.08 -1.61 18.09
C THR A 382 -7.78 -1.66 16.74
N LEU A 383 -7.22 -0.98 15.73
CA LEU A 383 -7.62 -1.09 14.33
C LEU A 383 -6.44 -0.71 13.42
N GLY A 384 -6.13 -1.54 12.42
CA GLY A 384 -5.08 -1.24 11.44
C GLY A 384 -3.66 -1.12 12.02
N GLY A 385 -3.41 -1.72 13.19
CA GLY A 385 -2.16 -1.53 13.93
C GLY A 385 -2.04 -0.15 14.58
N CYS A 386 -3.18 0.51 14.86
CA CYS A 386 -3.26 1.71 15.68
C CYS A 386 -4.14 1.44 16.90
N VAL A 387 -3.83 2.08 18.02
CA VAL A 387 -4.69 2.13 19.21
C VAL A 387 -5.51 3.42 19.17
N ILE A 388 -6.79 3.33 19.54
CA ILE A 388 -7.70 4.46 19.75
C ILE A 388 -8.20 4.40 21.20
N LEU A 389 -8.21 5.53 21.89
CA LEU A 389 -8.87 5.73 23.18
C LEU A 389 -9.44 7.15 23.25
N ALA A 390 -10.18 7.47 24.32
CA ALA A 390 -10.48 8.86 24.67
C ALA A 390 -9.73 9.26 25.96
N GLU A 391 -9.11 10.45 25.96
CA GLU A 391 -8.46 11.03 27.13
C GLU A 391 -9.04 12.43 27.42
N GLY A 392 -9.42 12.69 28.67
CA GLY A 392 -9.93 13.98 29.12
C GLY A 392 -10.57 13.89 30.52
N PRO A 393 -10.87 15.02 31.16
CA PRO A 393 -11.46 15.04 32.50
C PRO A 393 -12.90 14.51 32.51
N GLU A 394 -13.63 14.66 31.39
CA GLU A 394 -15.01 14.22 31.24
C GLU A 394 -15.25 13.63 29.84
N ALA A 395 -16.17 12.67 29.72
CA ALA A 395 -16.39 11.92 28.47
C ALA A 395 -16.84 12.79 27.26
N GLY A 396 -17.47 13.94 27.51
CA GLY A 396 -17.90 14.90 26.49
C GLY A 396 -16.82 15.92 26.07
N ALA A 397 -15.84 16.17 26.95
CA ALA A 397 -14.72 17.09 26.72
C ALA A 397 -13.41 16.35 26.40
N ALA A 398 -13.46 15.04 26.18
CA ALA A 398 -12.30 14.22 25.88
C ALA A 398 -11.82 14.38 24.43
N ASP A 399 -10.52 14.29 24.22
CA ASP A 399 -9.93 14.10 22.90
C ASP A 399 -9.99 12.61 22.53
N VAL A 400 -10.25 12.33 21.25
CA VAL A 400 -9.92 11.04 20.65
C VAL A 400 -8.41 11.01 20.44
N VAL A 401 -7.75 10.05 21.07
CA VAL A 401 -6.29 9.86 20.96
C VAL A 401 -6.03 8.61 20.12
N LEU A 402 -5.27 8.78 19.04
CA LEU A 402 -4.84 7.70 18.16
C LEU A 402 -3.32 7.62 18.16
N HIS A 403 -2.75 6.42 18.31
CA HIS A 403 -1.31 6.21 18.18
C HIS A 403 -0.99 4.86 17.54
N ARG A 404 0.26 4.65 17.13
CA ARG A 404 0.70 3.35 16.60
C ARG A 404 0.63 2.28 17.68
N GLU A 405 0.17 1.09 17.33
CA GLU A 405 0.16 -0.06 18.21
C GLU A 405 1.56 -0.69 18.29
N PRO A 406 2.18 -0.83 19.47
CA PRO A 406 3.54 -1.36 19.59
C PRO A 406 3.71 -2.78 19.03
N ALA A 407 2.66 -3.60 19.06
CA ALA A 407 2.66 -4.96 18.53
C ALA A 407 2.59 -5.03 16.98
N ALA A 408 2.19 -3.93 16.33
CA ALA A 408 2.08 -3.84 14.87
C ALA A 408 3.31 -3.17 14.20
N LEU A 409 4.33 -2.83 15.00
CA LEU A 409 5.56 -2.21 14.52
C LEU A 409 6.48 -3.24 13.84
N PRO A 410 7.18 -2.87 12.76
CA PRO A 410 8.15 -3.75 12.14
C PRO A 410 9.35 -4.02 13.06
N ALA A 411 10.03 -5.14 12.80
CA ALA A 411 11.29 -5.48 13.45
C ALA A 411 12.34 -4.36 13.27
N PRO A 412 13.39 -4.32 14.13
CA PRO A 412 14.49 -3.38 13.95
C PRO A 412 15.17 -3.55 12.58
N ALA A 413 15.46 -2.44 11.91
CA ALA A 413 15.99 -2.42 10.55
C ALA A 413 17.09 -1.36 10.39
N SER A 414 17.79 -1.35 9.25
CA SER A 414 18.73 -0.28 8.90
C SER A 414 18.00 1.07 8.75
N PRO A 415 18.45 2.14 9.42
CA PRO A 415 17.84 3.47 9.31
C PRO A 415 18.09 4.17 7.97
N LEU A 416 18.99 3.63 7.14
CA LEU A 416 19.39 4.22 5.85
C LEU A 416 18.56 3.73 4.65
N ALA A 417 17.87 2.59 4.77
CA ALA A 417 17.21 1.95 3.63
C ALA A 417 15.90 2.64 3.22
N ALA A 418 14.97 2.79 4.16
CA ALA A 418 13.63 3.33 3.93
C ALA A 418 13.05 3.90 5.25
N PRO A 419 11.97 4.70 5.21
CA PRO A 419 11.31 5.16 6.43
C PRO A 419 10.83 3.98 7.28
N TRP A 420 11.33 3.88 8.51
CA TRP A 420 10.94 2.84 9.45
C TRP A 420 9.48 3.03 9.87
N ASP A 421 8.72 1.94 9.87
CA ASP A 421 7.25 1.94 10.00
C ASP A 421 6.53 2.87 8.99
N GLY A 422 7.15 3.16 7.84
CA GLY A 422 6.59 4.03 6.81
C GLY A 422 6.45 5.51 7.18
N ARG A 423 7.01 5.93 8.32
CA ARG A 423 6.87 7.29 8.89
C ARG A 423 8.20 7.97 9.21
N TRP A 424 9.16 7.23 9.73
CA TRP A 424 10.35 7.79 10.38
C TRP A 424 11.61 7.60 9.56
N ARG A 425 12.24 8.70 9.12
CA ARG A 425 13.54 8.68 8.44
C ARG A 425 14.61 9.35 9.31
N LEU A 426 15.81 8.76 9.33
CA LEU A 426 17.00 9.40 9.92
C LEU A 426 17.66 10.30 8.86
N GLU A 427 17.83 11.57 9.18
CA GLU A 427 18.44 12.58 8.29
C GLU A 427 19.73 13.14 8.93
N GLY A 428 20.83 13.14 8.18
CA GLY A 428 22.15 13.57 8.64
C GLY A 428 23.20 13.50 7.52
N GLU A 429 24.35 14.15 7.72
CA GLU A 429 25.33 14.41 6.65
C GLU A 429 26.76 13.95 6.97
N GLY A 430 27.53 13.73 5.91
CA GLY A 430 28.97 13.45 5.98
C GLY A 430 29.37 11.98 6.22
N PRO A 431 30.67 11.64 6.08
CA PRO A 431 31.15 10.25 6.19
C PRO A 431 31.06 9.67 7.60
N ALA A 432 31.16 10.51 8.64
CA ALA A 432 31.04 10.07 10.03
C ALA A 432 29.60 9.65 10.38
N TYR A 433 28.60 10.37 9.88
CA TYR A 433 27.19 10.00 9.99
C TYR A 433 26.90 8.66 9.33
N ARG A 434 27.32 8.46 8.06
CA ARG A 434 27.07 7.19 7.35
C ARG A 434 27.65 5.99 8.10
N ARG A 435 28.92 6.05 8.52
CA ARG A 435 29.56 4.97 9.31
C ARG A 435 28.89 4.70 10.66
N ALA A 436 28.29 5.72 11.29
CA ALA A 436 27.53 5.54 12.53
C ALA A 436 26.15 4.90 12.24
N ALA A 437 25.46 5.35 11.20
CA ALA A 437 24.16 4.86 10.79
C ALA A 437 24.20 3.42 10.23
N GLU A 438 25.26 3.04 9.52
CA GLU A 438 25.54 1.66 9.06
C GLU A 438 25.67 0.66 10.23
N ARG A 439 26.12 1.13 11.40
CA ARG A 439 26.27 0.33 12.64
C ARG A 439 25.05 0.42 13.56
N THR A 440 24.00 1.11 13.12
CA THR A 440 22.81 1.41 13.92
C THR A 440 21.59 0.68 13.35
N VAL A 441 20.70 0.24 14.23
CA VAL A 441 19.34 -0.18 13.85
C VAL A 441 18.31 0.77 14.46
N ILE A 442 17.29 1.10 13.68
CA ILE A 442 16.08 1.78 14.15
C ILE A 442 15.01 0.73 14.45
N GLY A 443 14.34 0.84 15.60
CA GLY A 443 13.30 -0.07 16.04
C GLY A 443 12.39 0.58 17.10
N PRO A 444 11.41 -0.14 17.65
CA PRO A 444 10.54 0.42 18.67
C PRO A 444 11.32 0.70 19.95
N LEU A 445 10.99 1.74 20.71
CA LEU A 445 11.56 1.97 22.04
C LEU A 445 11.25 0.77 22.96
N GLY A 446 10.00 0.30 22.92
CA GLY A 446 9.53 -0.90 23.60
C GLY A 446 9.55 -0.78 25.13
N ALA A 447 9.18 -1.88 25.80
CA ALA A 447 9.09 -1.91 27.26
C ALA A 447 10.46 -1.69 27.93
N THR A 448 11.52 -2.32 27.39
CA THR A 448 12.89 -2.21 27.90
C THR A 448 13.44 -0.78 27.77
N GLY A 449 13.21 -0.12 26.62
CA GLY A 449 13.64 1.26 26.43
C GLY A 449 12.90 2.22 27.37
N LEU A 450 11.58 2.04 27.55
CA LEU A 450 10.82 2.81 28.55
C LEU A 450 11.31 2.59 29.98
N ALA A 451 11.68 1.35 30.34
CA ALA A 451 12.20 1.04 31.67
C ALA A 451 13.54 1.73 31.92
N LEU A 452 14.43 1.76 30.92
CA LEU A 452 15.69 2.50 30.95
C LEU A 452 15.43 4.01 31.12
N LEU A 453 14.64 4.62 30.24
CA LEU A 453 14.31 6.05 30.35
C LEU A 453 13.66 6.41 31.70
N SER A 454 12.83 5.52 32.25
CA SER A 454 12.23 5.72 33.58
C SER A 454 13.25 5.59 34.72
N ALA A 455 14.36 4.90 34.53
CA ALA A 455 15.47 4.85 35.47
C ALA A 455 16.31 6.13 35.40
N GLU A 456 16.68 6.58 34.19
CA GLU A 456 17.40 7.84 33.94
C GLU A 456 16.63 9.07 34.47
N ALA A 457 15.30 9.06 34.35
CA ALA A 457 14.44 10.10 34.91
C ALA A 457 14.42 10.11 36.45
N ARG A 458 14.59 8.95 37.10
CA ARG A 458 14.63 8.84 38.57
C ARG A 458 16.00 9.13 39.15
N SER A 459 17.08 8.89 38.40
CA SER A 459 18.44 9.28 38.81
C SER A 459 18.73 10.76 38.58
N GLY A 460 17.87 11.47 37.84
CA GLY A 460 18.09 12.87 37.45
C GLY A 460 19.06 13.04 36.27
N ALA A 461 19.51 11.95 35.65
CA ALA A 461 20.42 11.98 34.50
C ALA A 461 19.73 12.45 33.20
N TRP A 462 18.40 12.40 33.16
CA TRP A 462 17.58 12.94 32.08
C TRP A 462 16.26 13.49 32.62
N THR A 463 15.74 14.55 32.02
CA THR A 463 14.44 15.14 32.36
C THR A 463 13.50 15.04 31.16
N PRO A 464 12.42 14.24 31.21
CA PRO A 464 11.47 14.15 30.11
C PRO A 464 10.72 15.47 29.91
N SER A 465 10.44 15.82 28.64
CA SER A 465 9.55 16.94 28.33
C SER A 465 8.13 16.70 28.88
N ALA A 466 7.41 17.79 29.14
CA ALA A 466 6.00 17.70 29.56
C ALA A 466 5.12 17.03 28.49
N ALA A 467 5.41 17.26 27.21
CA ALA A 467 4.72 16.63 26.08
C ALA A 467 4.94 15.11 26.03
N TRP A 468 6.19 14.65 26.21
CA TRP A 468 6.51 13.23 26.34
C TRP A 468 5.80 12.61 27.55
N SER A 469 5.88 13.26 28.71
CA SER A 469 5.33 12.75 29.97
C SER A 469 3.81 12.56 29.93
N ARG A 470 3.09 13.45 29.22
CA ARG A 470 1.64 13.37 28.99
C ARG A 470 1.22 12.30 27.97
N ALA A 471 2.13 11.84 27.11
CA ALA A 471 1.77 10.88 26.06
C ALA A 471 1.44 9.49 26.66
N PRO A 472 0.48 8.74 26.08
CA PRO A 472 0.10 7.41 26.55
C PRO A 472 1.31 6.48 26.64
N ARG A 473 1.37 5.60 27.65
CA ARG A 473 2.49 4.65 27.80
C ARG A 473 2.70 3.79 26.55
N HIS A 474 1.61 3.38 25.89
CA HIS A 474 1.66 2.59 24.66
C HIS A 474 2.13 3.43 23.46
N ALA A 475 1.77 4.72 23.36
CA ALA A 475 2.31 5.62 22.35
C ALA A 475 3.83 5.76 22.50
N ARG A 476 4.30 6.06 23.72
CA ARG A 476 5.73 6.15 24.04
C ARG A 476 6.50 4.83 23.80
N ALA A 477 5.87 3.67 24.03
CA ALA A 477 6.50 2.39 23.72
C ALA A 477 6.69 2.17 22.21
N GLY A 478 5.81 2.75 21.40
CA GLY A 478 5.82 2.64 19.95
C GLY A 478 6.66 3.67 19.21
N THR A 479 7.41 4.52 19.92
CA THR A 479 8.27 5.53 19.29
C THR A 479 9.55 4.93 18.72
N PRO A 480 10.11 5.54 17.66
CA PRO A 480 11.39 5.16 17.09
C PRO A 480 12.55 5.36 18.09
N ALA A 481 13.43 4.37 18.13
CA ALA A 481 14.61 4.33 18.97
C ALA A 481 15.80 3.75 18.19
N LEU A 482 16.95 4.42 18.28
CA LEU A 482 18.21 4.00 17.64
C LEU A 482 19.00 3.10 18.60
N ARG A 483 19.60 2.04 18.06
CA ARG A 483 20.42 1.09 18.83
C ARG A 483 21.73 0.76 18.13
N ILE A 484 22.81 0.67 18.90
CA ILE A 484 24.13 0.20 18.46
C ILE A 484 24.48 -1.03 19.28
N GLY A 485 24.82 -2.15 18.62
CA GLY A 485 25.12 -3.42 19.32
C GLY A 485 24.01 -3.89 20.26
N GLY A 486 22.74 -3.67 19.89
CA GLY A 486 21.56 -3.98 20.71
C GLY A 486 21.25 -3.00 21.84
N ARG A 487 22.18 -2.13 22.23
CA ARG A 487 21.99 -1.13 23.30
C ARG A 487 21.29 0.12 22.77
N LEU A 488 20.38 0.70 23.56
CA LEU A 488 19.70 1.96 23.23
C LEU A 488 20.71 3.10 23.15
N ALA A 489 20.85 3.73 21.98
CA ALA A 489 21.79 4.82 21.74
C ALA A 489 21.09 6.19 21.74
N ALA A 490 19.86 6.26 21.21
CA ALA A 490 19.01 7.45 21.25
C ALA A 490 17.52 7.11 21.18
N ALA A 491 16.69 7.96 21.77
CA ALA A 491 15.24 7.97 21.66
C ALA A 491 14.78 9.40 21.30
N PRO A 492 14.78 9.78 20.01
CA PRO A 492 14.66 11.18 19.59
C PRO A 492 13.39 11.89 20.07
N LEU A 493 12.23 11.22 20.04
CA LEU A 493 10.97 11.81 20.52
C LEU A 493 10.92 12.00 22.06
N ALA A 494 11.81 11.33 22.79
CA ALA A 494 12.00 11.52 24.23
C ALA A 494 13.04 12.61 24.54
N ASP A 495 13.73 13.16 23.52
CA ASP A 495 14.93 13.98 23.68
C ASP A 495 15.97 13.32 24.61
N TRP A 496 16.28 12.05 24.33
CA TRP A 496 17.26 11.25 25.07
C TRP A 496 18.32 10.63 24.17
N ARG A 497 19.56 10.60 24.63
CA ARG A 497 20.72 10.00 23.95
C ARG A 497 21.83 9.62 24.93
N ILE A 498 22.66 8.64 24.54
CA ILE A 498 23.94 8.36 25.21
C ILE A 498 24.97 9.45 24.86
N ASP A 499 25.94 9.64 25.77
CA ASP A 499 27.09 10.53 25.62
C ASP A 499 27.77 10.40 24.23
N PRO A 500 28.07 11.53 23.56
CA PRO A 500 28.69 11.55 22.22
C PRO A 500 29.98 10.73 22.07
N GLY A 501 30.74 10.48 23.15
CA GLY A 501 32.01 9.76 23.14
C GLY A 501 31.99 8.33 22.57
N GLN A 502 30.82 7.68 22.49
CA GLN A 502 30.69 6.29 22.01
C GLN A 502 30.48 6.16 20.48
N GLY A 503 30.81 7.20 19.71
CA GLY A 503 30.53 7.27 18.27
C GLY A 503 29.06 7.62 17.95
N VAL A 504 28.31 8.04 18.97
CA VAL A 504 26.91 8.49 18.86
C VAL A 504 26.84 9.95 18.40
N ALA A 505 27.91 10.74 18.53
CA ALA A 505 27.92 12.17 18.17
C ALA A 505 27.31 12.53 16.79
N PRO A 506 27.57 11.79 15.68
CA PRO A 506 26.94 12.09 14.39
C PRO A 506 25.44 11.77 14.36
N LEU A 507 24.98 10.78 15.13
CA LEU A 507 23.56 10.45 15.29
C LEU A 507 22.85 11.40 16.26
N ALA A 508 23.59 12.00 17.18
CA ALA A 508 23.11 13.01 18.12
C ALA A 508 22.88 14.39 17.46
N GLN A 509 23.50 14.62 16.30
CA GLN A 509 23.24 15.76 15.41
C GLN A 509 22.20 15.44 14.33
N ALA A 510 22.00 14.15 14.02
CA ALA A 510 20.99 13.70 13.07
C ALA A 510 19.58 13.97 13.62
N THR A 511 18.69 14.40 12.73
CA THR A 511 17.27 14.58 13.07
C THR A 511 16.49 13.35 12.63
N LEU A 512 15.36 13.13 13.30
CA LEU A 512 14.40 12.11 12.90
C LEU A 512 13.17 12.82 12.35
N ARG A 513 12.97 12.73 11.03
CA ARG A 513 11.85 13.40 10.36
C ARG A 513 10.60 12.55 10.43
N ASP A 514 9.48 13.18 10.79
CA ASP A 514 8.15 12.58 10.73
C ASP A 514 7.46 12.93 9.41
N LEU A 515 6.92 11.92 8.73
CA LEU A 515 6.06 12.07 7.55
C LEU A 515 4.58 12.20 7.91
N LEU A 516 4.19 12.07 9.19
CA LEU A 516 2.80 11.97 9.65
C LEU A 516 1.94 13.18 9.24
N LEU A 517 2.33 14.41 9.57
CA LEU A 517 1.55 15.61 9.22
C LEU A 517 1.49 15.85 7.72
N GLU A 518 2.60 15.62 7.00
CA GLU A 518 2.62 15.72 5.53
C GLU A 518 1.64 14.71 4.90
N ARG A 519 1.54 13.48 5.44
CA ARG A 519 0.62 12.43 4.96
C ARG A 519 -0.86 12.64 5.33
N ILE A 520 -1.16 13.54 6.28
CA ILE A 520 -2.53 13.83 6.75
C ILE A 520 -3.09 15.09 6.08
N LEU A 521 -2.24 16.08 5.81
CA LEU A 521 -2.65 17.41 5.32
C LEU A 521 -2.45 17.59 3.80
N ARG A 522 -1.82 16.61 3.13
CA ARG A 522 -1.77 16.44 1.66
C ARG A 522 -2.64 15.23 1.27
#